data_AF-A0A1Z2TI19-F1
#
_entry.id   AF-A0A1Z2TI19-F1
#
_cell.length_a   1.000
_cell.length_b   1.000
_cell.length_c   1.000
_cell.angle_alpha   90.00
_cell.angle_beta   90.00
_cell.angle_gamma   90.00
#
_symmetry.space_group_name_H-M   'P 1'
#
loop_
_entity.id
_entity.type
_entity.pdbx_description
1 polymer ?
#
loop_
_entity_poly.entity_id
_entity_poly.type
_entity_poly.pdbx_seq_one_letter_code
_entity_poly.pdbx_strand_id
1 'polypeptide(L)'
;YFDAAGTDAYYMTGNTLSLIANRVSYLFDLTGPSLAIDTACSSSIVALDYAVQDLNAGKIDLAIVRRVNGLLSPFNFMGFSLASMLSPDGLCRAFDHRANGYVRGEGGGVMALQRRGDAAARHRVHGEVLASAMNSDGRTSGVALPSTEQQAELLRALYAGAGIDPKRLAFVEAHGTGT
;
A
#
# COMPACT_ATOMS: atom_id res chain seq x y z
N TYR A 1 5.41 27.90 2.74
CA TYR A 1 4.34 28.82 3.15
C TYR A 1 3.09 28.42 2.40
N PHE A 2 2.02 28.01 3.10
CA PHE A 2 0.71 27.86 2.48
C PHE A 2 0.10 29.26 2.39
N ASP A 3 -0.07 29.78 1.18
CA ASP A 3 -0.79 31.03 0.96
C ASP A 3 -2.28 30.73 0.83
N ALA A 4 -3.05 31.06 1.87
CA ALA A 4 -4.49 30.89 1.85
C ALA A 4 -5.15 31.71 0.72
N ALA A 5 -4.53 32.80 0.27
CA ALA A 5 -5.03 33.62 -0.84
C ALA A 5 -4.87 32.95 -2.22
N GLY A 6 -4.07 31.89 -2.32
CA GLY A 6 -3.93 31.06 -3.54
C GLY A 6 -4.99 29.97 -3.67
N THR A 7 -5.96 29.90 -2.76
CA THR A 7 -7.03 28.88 -2.78
C THR A 7 -8.12 29.29 -3.78
N ASP A 8 -8.46 28.39 -4.71
CA ASP A 8 -9.57 28.57 -5.64
C ASP A 8 -10.68 27.53 -5.45
N ALA A 9 -11.72 27.60 -6.28
CA ALA A 9 -12.86 26.67 -6.23
C ALA A 9 -12.47 25.20 -6.46
N TYR A 10 -11.32 24.94 -7.10
CA TYR A 10 -10.83 23.59 -7.40
C TYR A 10 -9.89 23.06 -6.33
N TYR A 11 -9.40 23.89 -5.41
CA TYR A 11 -8.43 23.48 -4.39
C TYR A 11 -8.84 22.20 -3.65
N MET A 12 -10.08 22.15 -3.14
CA MET A 12 -10.57 20.97 -2.41
C MET A 12 -10.71 19.74 -3.32
N THR A 13 -11.22 19.93 -4.54
CA THR A 13 -11.38 18.80 -5.47
C THR A 13 -10.03 18.31 -6.01
N GLY A 14 -9.02 19.18 -6.07
CA GLY A 14 -7.68 18.89 -6.56
C GLY A 14 -6.76 18.23 -5.53
N ASN A 15 -6.95 18.50 -4.22
CA ASN A 15 -5.99 18.12 -3.18
C ASN A 15 -6.52 17.12 -2.14
N THR A 16 -7.85 16.89 -2.06
CA THR A 16 -8.39 15.96 -1.06
C THR A 16 -8.06 14.51 -1.42
N LEU A 17 -7.59 13.72 -0.45
CA LEU A 17 -7.17 12.33 -0.65
C LEU A 17 -8.26 11.45 -1.26
N SER A 18 -9.53 11.60 -0.84
CA SER A 18 -10.67 10.86 -1.39
C SER A 18 -10.90 11.11 -2.88
N LEU A 19 -10.52 12.29 -3.39
CA LEU A 19 -10.68 12.64 -4.79
C LEU A 19 -9.69 11.90 -5.68
N ILE A 20 -8.59 11.37 -5.13
CA ILE A 20 -7.72 10.44 -5.87
C ILE A 20 -8.62 9.32 -6.37
N ALA A 21 -9.26 8.57 -5.46
CA ALA A 21 -10.23 7.50 -5.73
C ALA A 21 -11.37 7.94 -6.66
N ASN A 22 -12.14 8.95 -6.22
CA ASN A 22 -13.39 9.33 -6.85
C ASN A 22 -13.25 9.88 -8.26
N ARG A 23 -12.10 10.49 -8.62
CA ARG A 23 -11.89 10.98 -9.99
C ARG A 23 -11.86 9.86 -11.02
N VAL A 24 -11.38 8.67 -10.68
CA VAL A 24 -11.42 7.52 -11.59
C VAL A 24 -12.85 7.04 -11.76
N SER A 25 -13.58 6.89 -10.66
CA SER A 25 -15.00 6.51 -10.74
C SER A 25 -15.82 7.51 -11.53
N TYR A 26 -15.60 8.81 -11.33
CA TYR A 26 -16.27 9.86 -12.09
C TYR A 26 -15.94 9.81 -13.60
N LEU A 27 -14.66 9.67 -13.96
CA LEU A 27 -14.22 9.69 -15.36
C LEU A 27 -14.69 8.46 -16.16
N PHE A 28 -14.82 7.31 -15.49
CA PHE A 28 -15.20 6.05 -16.12
C PHE A 28 -16.64 5.61 -15.80
N ASP A 29 -17.43 6.46 -15.16
CA ASP A 29 -18.81 6.18 -14.71
C ASP A 29 -18.93 4.87 -13.90
N LEU A 30 -18.00 4.67 -12.97
CA LEU A 30 -17.98 3.49 -12.10
C LEU A 30 -18.82 3.75 -10.85
N THR A 31 -19.75 2.84 -10.57
CA THR A 31 -20.75 2.99 -9.49
C THR A 31 -20.47 2.14 -8.25
N GLY A 32 -19.37 1.36 -8.25
CA GLY A 32 -18.92 0.59 -7.10
C GLY A 32 -18.26 1.43 -5.99
N PRO A 33 -17.81 0.79 -4.89
CA PRO A 33 -17.07 1.46 -3.83
C PRO A 33 -15.86 2.25 -4.35
N SER A 34 -15.69 3.49 -3.87
CA SER A 34 -14.59 4.38 -4.25
C SER A 34 -13.96 4.98 -2.99
N LEU A 35 -12.79 4.47 -2.63
CA LEU A 35 -12.17 4.71 -1.33
C LEU A 35 -10.70 5.10 -1.50
N ALA A 36 -10.23 6.01 -0.65
CA ALA A 36 -8.82 6.24 -0.45
C ALA A 36 -8.42 5.69 0.92
N ILE A 37 -7.36 4.88 0.95
CA ILE A 37 -6.87 4.19 2.14
C ILE A 37 -5.50 4.77 2.48
N ASP A 38 -5.34 5.21 3.73
CA ASP A 38 -4.06 5.65 4.27
C ASP A 38 -3.72 4.82 5.51
N THR A 39 -2.75 3.94 5.33
CA THR A 39 -2.11 3.14 6.39
C THR A 39 -0.59 3.30 6.29
N ALA A 40 -0.13 4.50 5.86
CA ALA A 40 1.27 4.79 5.57
C ALA A 40 1.88 3.80 4.54
N CYS A 41 2.97 3.12 4.89
CA CYS A 41 3.76 2.31 3.97
C CYS A 41 3.00 1.09 3.42
N SER A 42 1.99 0.58 4.14
CA SER A 42 1.21 -0.59 3.73
C SER A 42 -0.02 -0.26 2.89
N SER A 43 -0.32 1.02 2.62
CA SER A 43 -1.56 1.48 1.98
C SER A 43 -1.96 0.72 0.70
N SER A 44 -1.00 0.41 -0.19
CA SER A 44 -1.31 -0.37 -1.41
C SER A 44 -1.73 -1.80 -1.12
N ILE A 45 -1.10 -2.44 -0.15
CA ILE A 45 -1.39 -3.85 0.20
C ILE A 45 -2.70 -3.92 0.97
N VAL A 46 -3.01 -2.93 1.82
CA VAL A 46 -4.31 -2.81 2.50
C VAL A 46 -5.43 -2.59 1.49
N ALA A 47 -5.23 -1.74 0.49
CA ALA A 47 -6.20 -1.54 -0.59
C ALA A 47 -6.40 -2.79 -1.45
N LEU A 48 -5.32 -3.55 -1.70
CA LEU A 48 -5.39 -4.85 -2.37
C LEU A 48 -6.22 -5.85 -1.56
N ASP A 49 -5.95 -5.99 -0.26
CA ASP A 49 -6.66 -6.92 0.61
C ASP A 49 -8.16 -6.60 0.68
N TYR A 50 -8.51 -5.32 0.84
CA TYR A 50 -9.92 -4.87 0.82
C TYR A 50 -10.62 -5.25 -0.50
N ALA A 51 -9.96 -5.01 -1.64
CA ALA A 51 -10.50 -5.36 -2.95
C ALA A 51 -10.67 -6.88 -3.13
N VAL A 52 -9.71 -7.69 -2.66
CA VAL A 52 -9.80 -9.15 -2.69
C VAL A 52 -10.96 -9.66 -1.85
N GLN A 53 -11.16 -9.11 -0.65
CA GLN A 53 -12.30 -9.46 0.21
C GLN A 53 -13.64 -9.15 -0.46
N ASP A 54 -13.81 -7.96 -1.04
CA ASP A 54 -15.07 -7.57 -1.69
C ASP A 54 -15.33 -8.35 -2.99
N LEU A 55 -14.27 -8.66 -3.78
CA LEU A 55 -14.37 -9.54 -4.94
C LEU A 55 -14.82 -10.96 -4.54
N ASN A 56 -14.19 -11.54 -3.52
CA ASN A 56 -14.51 -12.89 -3.04
C ASN A 56 -15.90 -12.96 -2.40
N ALA A 57 -16.35 -11.88 -1.76
CA ALA A 57 -17.69 -11.76 -1.20
C ALA A 57 -18.77 -11.47 -2.26
N GLY A 58 -18.40 -11.30 -3.54
CA GLY A 58 -19.36 -11.00 -4.61
C GLY A 58 -19.95 -9.59 -4.54
N LYS A 59 -19.33 -8.66 -3.79
CA LYS A 59 -19.83 -7.27 -3.68
C LYS A 59 -19.45 -6.41 -4.88
N ILE A 60 -18.36 -6.77 -5.56
CA ILE A 60 -17.87 -6.15 -6.78
C ILE A 60 -17.39 -7.25 -7.75
N ASP A 61 -17.38 -6.95 -9.05
CA ASP A 61 -16.90 -7.89 -10.09
C ASP A 61 -15.51 -7.51 -10.61
N LEU A 62 -15.15 -6.23 -10.47
CA LEU A 62 -13.89 -5.66 -10.88
C LEU A 62 -13.44 -4.67 -9.80
N ALA A 63 -12.15 -4.68 -9.48
CA ALA A 63 -11.52 -3.68 -8.63
C ALA A 63 -10.34 -3.02 -9.34
N ILE A 64 -10.27 -1.70 -9.24
CA ILE A 64 -9.09 -0.92 -9.65
C ILE A 64 -8.35 -0.54 -8.37
N VAL A 65 -7.22 -1.21 -8.11
CA VAL A 65 -6.35 -0.93 -6.97
C VAL A 65 -5.18 -0.11 -7.45
N ARG A 66 -4.90 1.02 -6.80
CA ARG A 66 -3.80 1.90 -7.17
C ARG A 66 -3.07 2.46 -5.96
N ARG A 67 -1.89 2.98 -6.21
CA ARG A 67 -1.11 3.78 -5.26
C ARG A 67 -0.38 4.89 -5.99
N VAL A 68 -0.21 6.02 -5.32
CA VAL A 68 0.67 7.11 -5.73
C VAL A 68 1.37 7.67 -4.49
N ASN A 69 2.63 8.07 -4.62
CA ASN A 69 3.39 8.79 -3.62
C ASN A 69 4.17 9.91 -4.29
N GLY A 70 3.93 11.16 -3.86
CA GLY A 70 4.67 12.35 -4.29
C GLY A 70 5.36 13.01 -3.10
N LEU A 71 6.59 13.47 -3.30
CA LEU A 71 7.45 14.10 -2.31
C LEU A 71 7.35 15.63 -2.43
N LEU A 72 6.12 16.15 -2.37
CA LEU A 72 5.78 17.53 -2.73
C LEU A 72 6.16 18.59 -1.67
N SER A 73 6.73 18.17 -0.54
CA SER A 73 7.03 19.04 0.60
C SER A 73 8.30 18.62 1.31
N PRO A 74 9.22 19.56 1.61
CA PRO A 74 10.43 19.28 2.37
C PRO A 74 10.14 18.96 3.84
N PHE A 75 8.98 19.37 4.38
CA PHE A 75 8.64 19.15 5.79
C PHE A 75 8.62 17.67 6.18
N ASN A 76 8.14 16.82 5.27
CA ASN A 76 8.13 15.38 5.49
C ASN A 76 9.57 14.82 5.55
N PHE A 77 10.50 15.31 4.72
CA PHE A 77 11.90 14.91 4.81
C PHE A 77 12.52 15.35 6.13
N MET A 78 12.33 16.62 6.52
CA MET A 78 12.85 17.13 7.78
C MET A 78 12.30 16.34 8.98
N GLY A 79 11.00 16.05 9.00
CA GLY A 79 10.37 15.25 10.06
C GLY A 79 10.96 13.85 10.16
N PHE A 80 11.10 13.13 9.04
CA PHE A 80 11.68 11.79 9.04
C PHE A 80 13.18 11.78 9.35
N SER A 81 13.93 12.81 8.95
CA SER A 81 15.34 12.98 9.35
C SER A 81 15.48 13.20 10.85
N LEU A 82 14.65 14.07 11.45
CA LEU A 82 14.64 14.32 12.89
C LEU A 82 14.24 13.06 13.69
N ALA A 83 13.38 12.23 13.11
CA ALA A 83 13.02 10.93 13.67
C ALA A 83 14.08 9.83 13.44
N SER A 84 15.24 10.17 12.85
CA SER A 84 16.33 9.23 12.54
C SER A 84 15.90 8.04 11.65
N MET A 85 14.93 8.25 10.76
CA MET A 85 14.43 7.19 9.88
C MET A 85 15.12 7.19 8.51
N LEU A 86 15.72 8.31 8.10
CA LEU A 86 16.33 8.45 6.77
C LEU A 86 17.83 8.14 6.79
N SER A 87 18.29 7.41 5.77
CA SER A 87 19.72 7.12 5.58
C SER A 87 20.49 8.40 5.21
N PRO A 88 21.58 8.74 5.92
CA PRO A 88 22.46 9.84 5.54
C PRO A 88 23.26 9.54 4.27
N ASP A 89 23.40 8.26 3.90
CA ASP A 89 24.09 7.83 2.68
C ASP A 89 23.20 7.95 1.42
N GLY A 90 21.90 8.21 1.60
CA GLY A 90 20.94 8.24 0.49
C GLY A 90 20.72 6.88 -0.15
N LEU A 91 20.89 5.76 0.59
CA LEU A 91 20.66 4.40 0.10
C LEU A 91 19.88 3.54 1.10
N CYS A 92 18.87 2.81 0.62
CA CYS A 92 18.27 1.72 1.38
C CYS A 92 19.19 0.49 1.33
N ARG A 93 19.94 0.22 2.40
CA ARG A 93 20.83 -0.96 2.48
C ARG A 93 20.11 -2.13 3.16
N ALA A 94 19.03 -2.62 2.55
CA ALA A 94 18.25 -3.73 3.11
C ALA A 94 19.15 -4.95 3.37
N PHE A 95 19.08 -5.49 4.60
CA PHE A 95 19.82 -6.68 5.05
C PHE A 95 21.36 -6.54 5.09
N ASP A 96 21.89 -5.32 4.94
CA ASP A 96 23.32 -5.04 5.11
C ASP A 96 23.61 -4.61 6.55
N HIS A 97 24.75 -5.03 7.12
CA HIS A 97 25.21 -4.53 8.44
C HIS A 97 25.41 -3.00 8.51
N ARG A 98 25.50 -2.33 7.35
CA ARG A 98 25.60 -0.87 7.20
C ARG A 98 24.24 -0.19 7.06
N ALA A 99 23.13 -0.92 7.17
CA ALA A 99 21.78 -0.37 7.23
C ALA A 99 21.72 0.77 8.25
N ASN A 100 21.27 1.94 7.79
CA ASN A 100 21.27 3.17 8.58
C ASN A 100 20.06 4.07 8.27
N GLY A 101 18.96 3.48 7.78
CA GLY A 101 17.73 4.17 7.42
C GLY A 101 17.29 3.90 5.99
N TYR A 102 16.11 4.42 5.65
CA TYR A 102 15.54 4.30 4.31
C TYR A 102 15.69 5.61 3.52
N VAL A 103 15.36 5.56 2.23
CA VAL A 103 15.31 6.72 1.33
C VAL A 103 13.89 6.85 0.78
N ARG A 104 13.40 8.09 0.73
CA ARG A 104 12.07 8.38 0.19
C ARG A 104 12.10 8.30 -1.33
N GLY A 105 11.17 7.55 -1.92
CA GLY A 105 10.98 7.44 -3.36
C GLY A 105 9.60 7.94 -3.79
N GLU A 106 9.50 8.44 -5.01
CA GLU A 106 8.23 8.75 -5.68
C GLU A 106 7.80 7.60 -6.57
N GLY A 107 6.50 7.53 -6.84
CA GLY A 107 5.99 6.60 -7.84
C GLY A 107 4.52 6.31 -7.69
N GLY A 108 4.00 5.55 -8.63
CA GLY A 108 2.65 5.05 -8.60
C GLY A 108 2.48 3.78 -9.42
N GLY A 109 1.36 3.10 -9.20
CA GLY A 109 1.02 1.87 -9.88
C GLY A 109 -0.48 1.63 -9.82
N VAL A 110 -0.98 0.87 -10.78
CA VAL A 110 -2.38 0.46 -10.87
C VAL A 110 -2.47 -1.01 -11.25
N MET A 111 -3.42 -1.71 -10.65
CA MET A 111 -3.76 -3.09 -10.94
C MET A 111 -5.28 -3.19 -11.11
N ALA A 112 -5.70 -3.99 -12.08
CA ALA A 112 -7.09 -4.40 -12.22
C ALA A 112 -7.24 -5.84 -11.73
N LEU A 113 -8.19 -6.07 -10.84
CA LEU A 113 -8.46 -7.36 -10.23
C LEU A 113 -9.89 -7.78 -10.57
N GLN A 114 -10.06 -9.06 -10.86
CA GLN A 114 -11.35 -9.71 -11.08
C GLN A 114 -11.27 -11.11 -10.49
N ARG A 115 -12.41 -11.75 -10.19
CA ARG A 115 -12.39 -13.16 -9.81
C ARG A 115 -11.90 -14.00 -10.98
N ARG A 116 -11.15 -15.07 -10.69
CA ARG A 116 -10.59 -15.95 -11.73
C ARG A 116 -11.64 -16.53 -12.67
N GLY A 117 -12.83 -16.87 -12.17
CA GLY A 117 -13.94 -17.38 -12.97
C GLY A 117 -14.53 -16.37 -13.96
N ASP A 118 -14.36 -15.08 -13.67
CA ASP A 118 -14.96 -13.98 -14.47
C ASP A 118 -13.97 -13.42 -15.50
N ALA A 119 -12.73 -13.93 -15.51
CA ALA A 119 -11.73 -13.51 -16.47
C ALA A 119 -12.17 -13.89 -17.89
N ALA A 120 -12.63 -12.90 -18.65
CA ALA A 120 -12.97 -13.07 -20.05
C ALA A 120 -11.75 -13.59 -20.84
N ALA A 121 -11.99 -14.40 -21.88
CA ALA A 121 -10.93 -14.98 -22.72
C ALA A 121 -9.96 -13.94 -23.35
N ARG A 122 -10.36 -12.67 -23.40
CA ARG A 122 -9.56 -11.55 -23.90
C ARG A 122 -8.72 -10.83 -22.84
N HIS A 123 -8.92 -11.11 -21.54
CA HIS A 123 -8.17 -10.46 -20.47
C HIS A 123 -6.88 -11.24 -20.20
N ARG A 124 -5.73 -10.55 -20.32
CA ARG A 124 -4.43 -11.14 -19.96
C ARG A 124 -4.32 -11.22 -18.43
N VAL A 125 -4.10 -12.42 -17.91
CA VAL A 125 -3.83 -12.64 -16.48
C VAL A 125 -2.31 -12.56 -16.25
N HIS A 126 -1.89 -11.63 -15.38
CA HIS A 126 -0.47 -11.43 -15.04
C HIS A 126 -0.04 -12.21 -13.79
N GLY A 127 -0.99 -12.57 -12.92
CA GLY A 127 -0.78 -13.30 -11.69
C GLY A 127 -2.10 -13.56 -10.98
N GLU A 128 -2.04 -14.38 -9.94
CA GLU A 128 -3.19 -14.73 -9.10
C GLU A 128 -2.85 -14.39 -7.65
N VAL A 129 -3.74 -13.66 -6.98
CA VAL A 129 -3.61 -13.40 -5.54
C VAL A 129 -4.23 -14.58 -4.81
N LEU A 130 -3.37 -15.47 -4.29
CA LEU A 130 -3.83 -16.67 -3.58
C LEU A 130 -4.44 -16.32 -2.22
N ALA A 131 -3.83 -15.37 -1.52
CA ALA A 131 -4.29 -14.89 -0.23
C ALA A 131 -3.65 -13.53 0.10
N SER A 132 -4.35 -12.77 0.94
CA SER A 132 -3.87 -11.53 1.56
C SER A 132 -4.37 -11.48 3.01
N ALA A 133 -3.66 -10.75 3.86
CA ALA A 133 -4.06 -10.54 5.25
C ALA A 133 -3.46 -9.25 5.79
N MET A 134 -4.04 -8.77 6.88
CA MET A 134 -3.60 -7.58 7.61
C MET A 134 -3.73 -7.80 9.11
N ASN A 135 -2.82 -7.22 9.89
CA ASN A 135 -2.94 -7.09 11.34
C ASN A 135 -2.31 -5.76 11.80
N SER A 136 -2.14 -5.61 13.12
CA SER A 136 -1.51 -4.45 13.73
C SER A 136 -0.43 -4.91 14.71
N ASP A 137 0.65 -4.14 14.82
CA ASP A 137 1.71 -4.37 15.80
C ASP A 137 1.22 -4.26 17.25
N GLY A 138 0.08 -3.60 17.48
CA GLY A 138 -0.48 -3.38 18.81
C GLY A 138 0.42 -2.46 19.65
N ARG A 139 0.72 -2.86 20.89
CA ARG A 139 1.56 -2.08 21.81
C ARG A 139 3.02 -2.53 21.72
N THR A 140 3.86 -1.71 21.11
CA THR A 140 5.33 -1.86 21.07
C THR A 140 6.02 -0.80 21.93
N SER A 141 7.36 -0.75 21.92
CA SER A 141 8.15 0.25 22.65
C SER A 141 8.02 1.68 22.10
N GLY A 142 7.40 1.84 20.94
CA GLY A 142 7.04 3.13 20.36
C GLY A 142 6.08 2.93 19.20
N VAL A 143 5.11 3.82 19.01
CA VAL A 143 4.02 3.65 18.03
C VAL A 143 4.47 3.38 16.59
N ALA A 144 5.71 3.76 16.24
CA ALA A 144 6.30 3.55 14.92
C ALA A 144 7.32 2.39 14.87
N LEU A 145 7.54 1.67 15.97
CA LEU A 145 8.46 0.55 16.04
C LEU A 145 7.73 -0.77 15.73
N PRO A 146 8.30 -1.61 14.84
CA PRO A 146 7.65 -2.82 14.37
C PRO A 146 7.62 -3.93 15.43
N SER A 147 6.71 -4.89 15.26
CA SER A 147 6.70 -6.13 16.05
C SER A 147 7.03 -7.35 15.19
N THR A 148 8.20 -7.96 15.41
CA THR A 148 8.57 -9.22 14.76
C THR A 148 7.58 -10.34 15.07
N GLU A 149 7.02 -10.35 16.28
CA GLU A 149 6.02 -11.34 16.68
C GLU A 149 4.73 -11.19 15.85
N GLN A 150 4.22 -9.96 15.69
CA GLN A 150 3.00 -9.73 14.90
C GLN A 150 3.22 -9.96 13.41
N GLN A 151 4.40 -9.66 12.87
CA GLN A 151 4.75 -10.01 11.49
C GLN A 151 4.78 -11.54 11.28
N ALA A 152 5.41 -12.27 12.20
CA ALA A 152 5.45 -13.73 12.13
C ALA A 152 4.05 -14.34 12.26
N GLU A 153 3.22 -13.81 13.16
CA GLU A 153 1.85 -14.29 13.34
C GLU A 153 0.98 -14.03 12.11
N LEU A 154 1.09 -12.84 11.51
CA LEU A 154 0.40 -12.52 10.25
C LEU A 154 0.72 -13.56 9.16
N LEU A 155 2.01 -13.85 8.97
CA LEU A 155 2.45 -14.80 7.96
C LEU A 155 1.99 -16.22 8.26
N ARG A 156 2.07 -16.67 9.53
CA ARG A 156 1.59 -18.01 9.94
C ARG A 156 0.09 -18.16 9.70
N ALA A 157 -0.71 -17.18 10.13
CA ALA A 157 -2.15 -17.19 9.96
C ALA A 157 -2.54 -17.19 8.48
N LEU A 158 -1.88 -16.34 7.67
CA LEU A 158 -2.09 -16.29 6.22
C LEU A 158 -1.79 -17.63 5.55
N TYR A 159 -0.60 -18.21 5.81
CA TYR A 159 -0.20 -19.47 5.20
C TYR A 159 -1.08 -20.63 5.63
N ALA A 160 -1.43 -20.72 6.91
CA ALA A 160 -2.32 -21.75 7.43
C ALA A 160 -3.73 -21.63 6.83
N GLY A 161 -4.30 -20.43 6.81
CA GLY A 161 -5.64 -20.17 6.27
C GLY A 161 -5.74 -20.41 4.76
N ALA A 162 -4.66 -20.18 4.02
CA ALA A 162 -4.60 -20.39 2.58
C ALA A 162 -4.06 -21.77 2.16
N GLY A 163 -3.63 -22.61 3.10
CA GLY A 163 -2.99 -23.90 2.81
C GLY A 163 -1.66 -23.77 2.04
N ILE A 164 -0.93 -22.67 2.24
CA ILE A 164 0.35 -22.40 1.59
C ILE A 164 1.47 -23.04 2.41
N ASP A 165 2.28 -23.91 1.78
CA ASP A 165 3.54 -24.38 2.38
C ASP A 165 4.63 -23.32 2.16
N PRO A 166 5.13 -22.65 3.22
CA PRO A 166 6.15 -21.63 3.09
C PRO A 166 7.46 -22.16 2.48
N LYS A 167 7.72 -23.49 2.55
CA LYS A 167 8.90 -24.10 1.93
C LYS A 167 8.84 -24.12 0.40
N ARG A 168 7.66 -23.87 -0.18
CA ARG A 168 7.44 -23.82 -1.63
C ARG A 168 7.53 -22.41 -2.21
N LEU A 169 7.74 -21.39 -1.36
CA LEU A 169 7.93 -20.03 -1.82
C LEU A 169 9.26 -19.91 -2.56
N ALA A 170 9.19 -19.48 -3.82
CA ALA A 170 10.39 -19.25 -4.62
C ALA A 170 11.10 -17.94 -4.24
N PHE A 171 10.34 -16.96 -3.74
CA PHE A 171 10.83 -15.62 -3.47
C PHE A 171 9.96 -14.91 -2.42
N VAL A 172 10.57 -13.97 -1.70
CA VAL A 172 9.89 -13.05 -0.77
C VAL A 172 10.35 -11.63 -1.09
N GLU A 173 9.41 -10.80 -1.53
CA GLU A 173 9.62 -9.35 -1.61
C GLU A 173 9.35 -8.74 -0.24
N ALA A 174 10.41 -8.51 0.53
CA ALA A 174 10.29 -7.99 1.89
C ALA A 174 10.06 -6.47 1.92
N HIS A 175 9.55 -5.95 3.04
CA HIS A 175 9.45 -4.49 3.25
C HIS A 175 10.82 -3.80 3.17
N GLY A 176 11.85 -4.42 3.73
CA GLY A 176 13.26 -4.18 3.39
C GLY A 176 13.71 -2.71 3.43
N THR A 177 13.33 -1.96 4.46
CA THR A 177 13.61 -0.50 4.54
C THR A 177 15.08 -0.16 4.71
N GLY A 178 15.94 -1.09 5.13
CA GLY A 178 17.35 -0.82 5.44
C GLY A 178 17.54 -0.16 6.81
N THR A 179 16.71 -0.55 7.77
CA THR A 179 16.69 -0.10 9.17
C THR A 179 17.08 -1.22 10.12
#